data_AF-A0A7J8MNX9-F1
#
_entry.id   AF-A0A7J8MNX9-F1
#
_cell.length_a   1.000
_cell.length_b   1.000
_cell.length_c   1.000
_cell.angle_alpha   90.00
_cell.angle_beta   90.00
_cell.angle_gamma   90.00
#
_symmetry.space_group_name_H-M   'P 1'
#
loop_
_entity.id
_entity.type
_entity.pdbx_description
1 polymer ?
#
loop_
_entity_poly.entity_id
_entity_poly.type
_entity_poly.pdbx_seq_one_letter_code
_entity_poly.pdbx_strand_id
1 'polypeptide(L)'
;MRLLTHNMLASNIKGVTNGFPLKIQVEKVVEKQVEINHDFLRNIFPKIDWKAFSDASRIMGYDEMPEEPPEPSVLESNVEFLGKFHHALLELHLEEGALLCPETGRKFPVNKGIPNMLLLEDEEDTPSVVKGIKRLLCKETGNQNTEDHLKNQLRQSTQFDFVDLQSFLHKRHPQIFDFSYYLLLLRRVMRSELTSDISFE
;
A
#
# COMPACT_ATOMS: atom_id res chain seq x y z
N MET A 1 14.78 -5.38 -3.90
CA MET A 1 13.52 -5.67 -3.21
C MET A 1 13.47 -7.17 -2.96
N ARG A 2 13.25 -7.58 -1.71
CA ARG A 2 13.14 -9.01 -1.35
C ARG A 2 11.76 -9.55 -1.75
N LEU A 3 11.66 -10.86 -1.98
CA LEU A 3 10.37 -11.50 -2.25
C LEU A 3 9.39 -11.36 -1.07
N LEU A 4 9.90 -11.32 0.17
CA LEU A 4 9.06 -10.98 1.33
C LEU A 4 8.33 -9.64 1.17
N THR A 5 9.01 -8.62 0.65
CA THR A 5 8.41 -7.30 0.43
C THR A 5 7.35 -7.36 -0.67
N HIS A 6 7.64 -8.05 -1.78
CA HIS A 6 6.68 -8.25 -2.86
C HIS A 6 5.37 -8.90 -2.37
N ASN A 7 5.48 -9.92 -1.51
CA ASN A 7 4.34 -10.64 -0.97
C ASN A 7 3.45 -9.80 -0.03
N MET A 8 3.95 -8.64 0.42
CA MET A 8 3.22 -7.70 1.28
C MET A 8 2.74 -6.45 0.53
N LEU A 9 3.02 -6.33 -0.78
CA LEU A 9 2.65 -5.18 -1.59
C LEU A 9 1.45 -5.48 -2.48
N ALA A 10 0.45 -4.61 -2.42
CA ALA A 10 -0.71 -4.60 -3.30
C ALA A 10 -0.87 -3.24 -3.98
N SER A 11 -1.54 -3.23 -5.14
CA SER A 11 -1.92 -1.99 -5.83
C SER A 11 -3.17 -1.39 -5.20
N ASN A 12 -3.07 -0.15 -4.71
CA ASN A 12 -4.17 0.62 -4.12
C ASN A 12 -4.69 1.73 -5.05
N ILE A 13 -4.64 1.49 -6.36
CA ILE A 13 -5.18 2.43 -7.35
C ILE A 13 -6.69 2.49 -7.19
N LYS A 14 -7.24 3.70 -7.30
CA LYS A 14 -8.69 3.94 -7.23
C LYS A 14 -9.46 3.00 -8.17
N GLY A 15 -10.45 2.31 -7.63
CA GLY A 15 -11.32 1.40 -8.39
C GLY A 15 -10.76 0.00 -8.63
N VAL A 16 -9.54 -0.31 -8.15
CA VAL A 16 -8.99 -1.67 -8.16
C VAL A 16 -9.58 -2.47 -7.01
N THR A 17 -10.13 -3.64 -7.33
CA THR A 17 -10.66 -4.57 -6.33
C THR A 17 -9.65 -5.66 -5.98
N ASN A 18 -8.91 -6.16 -6.96
CA ASN A 18 -7.87 -7.18 -6.78
C ASN A 18 -6.51 -6.59 -7.16
N GLY A 19 -5.86 -5.91 -6.21
CA GLY A 19 -4.54 -5.32 -6.39
C GLY A 19 -3.37 -6.28 -6.17
N PHE A 20 -3.64 -7.55 -5.85
CA PHE A 20 -2.65 -8.55 -5.44
C PHE A 20 -2.88 -9.90 -6.14
N PRO A 21 -1.83 -10.65 -6.50
CA PRO A 21 -0.42 -10.27 -6.45
C PRO A 21 0.01 -9.37 -7.62
N LEU A 22 1.00 -8.51 -7.37
CA LEU A 22 1.62 -7.69 -8.41
C LEU A 22 2.50 -8.57 -9.30
N LYS A 23 2.37 -8.47 -10.63
CA LYS A 23 3.21 -9.25 -11.55
C LYS A 23 4.61 -8.66 -11.60
N ILE A 24 5.64 -9.47 -11.41
CA ILE A 24 7.03 -9.03 -11.45
C ILE A 24 7.51 -9.04 -12.92
N GLN A 25 8.07 -7.91 -13.35
CA GLN A 25 8.88 -7.81 -14.55
C GLN A 25 10.34 -7.65 -14.12
N VAL A 26 11.14 -8.66 -14.39
CA VAL A 26 12.54 -8.71 -13.97
C VAL A 26 13.44 -8.08 -15.03
N GLU A 27 14.32 -7.18 -14.60
CA GLU A 27 15.42 -6.67 -15.42
C GLU A 27 16.78 -7.09 -14.84
N LYS A 28 16.94 -6.99 -13.52
CA LYS A 28 18.16 -7.40 -12.83
C LYS A 28 17.85 -8.00 -11.45
N VAL A 29 18.35 -9.21 -11.21
CA VAL A 29 18.29 -9.89 -9.91
C VAL A 29 19.70 -10.02 -9.34
N VAL A 30 19.81 -9.85 -8.03
CA VAL A 30 21.05 -10.04 -7.27
C VAL A 30 20.75 -10.88 -6.05
N GLU A 31 21.62 -11.82 -5.75
CA GLU A 31 21.58 -12.58 -4.51
C GLU A 31 22.38 -11.84 -3.42
N LYS A 32 21.77 -11.66 -2.25
CA LYS A 32 22.44 -11.10 -1.08
C LYS A 32 22.30 -12.06 0.08
N GLN A 33 23.43 -12.57 0.55
CA GLN A 33 23.49 -13.51 1.67
C GLN A 33 22.95 -12.87 2.95
N VAL A 34 22.12 -13.61 3.69
CA VAL A 34 21.53 -13.19 4.96
C VAL A 34 21.62 -14.35 5.94
N GLU A 35 21.91 -14.08 7.21
CA GLU A 35 21.90 -15.10 8.25
C GLU A 35 20.51 -15.75 8.39
N ILE A 36 20.47 -17.08 8.39
CA ILE A 36 19.23 -17.84 8.51
C ILE A 36 18.70 -17.79 9.95
N ASN A 37 17.43 -17.44 10.09
CA ASN A 37 16.73 -17.48 11.37
C ASN A 37 15.48 -18.35 11.24
N HIS A 38 15.57 -19.58 11.74
CA HIS A 38 14.49 -20.56 11.63
C HIS A 38 13.20 -20.11 12.33
N ASP A 39 13.29 -19.44 13.48
CA ASP A 39 12.11 -18.96 14.21
C ASP A 39 11.40 -17.83 13.44
N PHE A 40 12.17 -16.95 12.77
CA PHE A 40 11.59 -15.94 11.89
C PHE A 40 10.81 -16.59 10.73
N LEU A 41 11.38 -17.60 10.08
CA LEU A 41 10.76 -18.28 8.94
C LEU A 41 9.45 -18.98 9.34
N ARG A 42 9.43 -19.65 10.49
CA ARG A 42 8.20 -20.28 11.03
C ARG A 42 7.12 -19.25 11.33
N ASN A 43 7.49 -18.10 11.87
CA ASN A 43 6.55 -17.04 12.24
C ASN A 43 6.01 -16.27 11.03
N ILE A 44 6.80 -16.13 9.95
CA ILE A 44 6.39 -15.40 8.74
C ILE A 44 5.62 -16.29 7.76
N PHE A 45 5.89 -17.59 7.74
CA PHE A 45 5.23 -18.55 6.86
C PHE A 45 3.69 -18.42 6.82
N PRO A 46 2.95 -18.38 7.95
CA PRO A 46 1.48 -18.27 7.90
C PRO A 46 0.96 -16.94 7.37
N LYS A 47 1.82 -15.92 7.24
CA LYS A 47 1.46 -14.59 6.70
C LYS A 47 1.73 -14.49 5.21
N ILE A 48 2.41 -15.47 4.62
CA ILE A 48 2.81 -15.44 3.22
C ILE A 48 1.71 -16.04 2.36
N ASP A 49 1.33 -15.31 1.32
CA ASP A 49 0.55 -15.91 0.23
C ASP A 49 1.47 -16.81 -0.60
N TRP A 50 1.29 -18.12 -0.45
CA TRP A 50 2.17 -19.13 -1.03
C TRP A 50 2.18 -19.10 -2.56
N LYS A 51 1.02 -18.91 -3.18
CA LYS A 51 0.88 -18.92 -4.63
C LYS A 51 1.61 -17.72 -5.24
N ALA A 52 1.37 -16.53 -4.71
CA ALA A 52 2.07 -15.33 -5.13
C ALA A 52 3.60 -15.43 -4.94
N PHE A 53 4.03 -16.05 -3.85
CA PHE A 53 5.44 -16.23 -3.54
C PHE A 53 6.14 -17.23 -4.47
N SER A 54 5.55 -18.41 -4.68
CA SER A 54 6.10 -19.45 -5.57
C SER A 54 6.19 -18.96 -7.02
N ASP A 55 5.15 -18.30 -7.52
CA ASP A 55 5.15 -17.68 -8.85
C ASP A 55 6.25 -16.61 -8.96
N ALA A 56 6.37 -15.74 -7.95
CA ALA A 56 7.40 -14.69 -7.92
C ALA A 56 8.82 -15.26 -7.89
N SER A 57 9.04 -16.33 -7.12
CA SER A 57 10.31 -17.06 -7.05
C SER A 57 10.72 -17.59 -8.42
N ARG A 58 9.79 -18.25 -9.13
CA ARG A 58 10.02 -18.77 -10.47
C ARG A 58 10.34 -17.67 -11.47
N ILE A 59 9.62 -16.55 -11.42
CA ILE A 59 9.87 -15.37 -12.27
C ILE A 59 11.27 -14.79 -12.02
N MET A 60 11.75 -14.82 -10.77
CA MET A 60 13.09 -14.37 -10.40
C MET A 60 14.20 -15.38 -10.72
N GLY A 61 13.87 -16.54 -11.30
CA GLY A 61 14.84 -17.56 -11.73
C GLY A 61 15.12 -18.65 -10.71
N TYR A 62 14.31 -18.76 -9.64
CA TYR A 62 14.46 -19.80 -8.61
C TYR A 62 13.22 -20.70 -8.56
N ASP A 63 13.35 -21.92 -9.10
CA ASP A 63 12.25 -22.89 -9.27
C ASP A 63 12.33 -24.07 -8.28
N GLU A 64 13.02 -23.92 -7.14
CA GLU A 64 13.07 -24.98 -6.12
C GLU A 64 11.88 -24.96 -5.15
N MET A 65 10.98 -24.00 -5.29
CA MET A 65 9.80 -23.89 -4.44
C MET A 65 8.67 -24.78 -4.95
N PRO A 66 8.04 -25.62 -4.10
CA PRO A 66 6.90 -26.44 -4.52
C PRO A 66 5.68 -25.58 -4.83
N GLU A 67 4.82 -26.09 -5.72
CA GLU A 67 3.58 -25.41 -6.13
C GLU A 67 2.57 -25.30 -4.97
N GLU A 68 2.49 -26.34 -4.14
CA GLU A 68 1.65 -26.37 -2.95
C GLU A 68 2.44 -26.02 -1.69
N PRO A 69 1.83 -25.32 -0.71
CA PRO A 69 2.49 -25.02 0.55
C PRO A 69 2.76 -26.31 1.32
N PRO A 70 3.96 -26.48 1.89
CA PRO A 70 4.23 -27.63 2.74
C PRO A 70 3.40 -27.58 4.01
N GLU A 71 3.09 -28.77 4.55
CA GLU A 71 2.42 -28.93 5.83
C GLU A 71 3.23 -28.29 6.97
N PRO A 72 2.58 -27.72 8.01
CA PRO A 72 3.28 -27.10 9.14
C PRO A 72 4.29 -28.01 9.84
N SER A 73 4.03 -29.32 9.88
CA SER A 73 4.94 -30.33 10.46
C SER A 73 6.28 -30.43 9.71
N VAL A 74 6.29 -30.11 8.42
CA VAL A 74 7.49 -30.09 7.58
C VAL A 74 8.34 -28.86 7.91
N LEU A 75 7.73 -27.73 8.27
CA LEU A 75 8.45 -26.51 8.67
C LEU A 75 9.22 -26.65 9.98
N GLU A 76 8.79 -27.55 10.86
CA GLU A 76 9.46 -27.80 12.14
C GLU A 76 10.62 -28.78 11.98
N SER A 77 10.45 -29.80 11.15
CA SER A 77 11.37 -30.94 11.02
C SER A 77 12.38 -30.83 9.87
N ASN A 78 12.04 -30.12 8.80
CA ASN A 78 12.84 -30.08 7.57
C ASN A 78 13.69 -28.81 7.47
N VAL A 79 14.91 -28.88 7.98
CA VAL A 79 15.90 -27.79 7.93
C VAL A 79 16.32 -27.46 6.49
N GLU A 80 16.37 -28.45 5.60
CA GLU A 80 16.74 -28.25 4.19
C GLU A 80 15.71 -27.39 3.46
N PHE A 81 14.41 -27.65 3.68
CA PHE A 81 13.33 -26.82 3.16
C PHE A 81 13.42 -25.38 3.70
N LEU A 82 13.69 -25.20 5.00
CA LEU A 82 13.86 -23.86 5.58
C LEU A 82 15.02 -23.10 4.93
N GLY A 83 16.11 -23.79 4.56
CA GLY A 83 17.23 -23.20 3.82
C GLY A 83 16.81 -22.69 2.44
N LYS A 84 16.08 -23.51 1.67
CA LYS A 84 15.57 -23.13 0.34
C LYS A 84 14.55 -21.98 0.43
N PHE A 85 13.67 -22.06 1.42
CA PHE A 85 12.67 -21.03 1.69
C PHE A 85 13.32 -19.70 2.11
N HIS A 86 14.34 -19.74 2.97
CA HIS A 86 15.15 -18.58 3.35
C HIS A 86 15.82 -17.92 2.15
N HIS A 87 16.47 -18.72 1.30
CA HIS A 87 17.13 -18.24 0.10
C HIS A 87 16.16 -17.49 -0.81
N ALA A 88 15.03 -18.13 -1.15
CA ALA A 88 14.00 -17.52 -1.98
C ALA A 88 13.43 -16.24 -1.34
N LEU A 89 13.07 -16.30 -0.05
CA LEU A 89 12.35 -15.22 0.62
C LEU A 89 13.21 -13.98 0.90
N LEU A 90 14.46 -14.17 1.33
CA LEU A 90 15.31 -13.12 1.88
C LEU A 90 16.57 -12.84 1.07
N GLU A 91 17.11 -13.81 0.34
CA GLU A 91 18.38 -13.66 -0.38
C GLU A 91 18.19 -13.18 -1.82
N LEU A 92 17.10 -13.61 -2.48
CA LEU A 92 16.73 -13.10 -3.80
C LEU A 92 16.29 -11.63 -3.72
N HIS A 93 17.06 -10.75 -4.38
CA HIS A 93 16.74 -9.33 -4.48
C HIS A 93 16.53 -8.92 -5.94
N LEU A 94 15.34 -8.39 -6.24
CA LEU A 94 15.10 -7.66 -7.47
C LEU A 94 15.81 -6.30 -7.36
N GLU A 95 16.87 -6.08 -8.12
CA GLU A 95 17.63 -4.81 -8.13
C GLU A 95 17.01 -3.80 -9.08
N GLU A 96 16.68 -4.23 -10.30
CA GLU A 96 16.03 -3.42 -11.33
C GLU A 96 14.88 -4.20 -11.95
N GLY A 97 13.77 -3.52 -12.23
CA GLY A 97 12.59 -4.13 -12.83
C GLY A 97 11.34 -3.31 -12.57
N ALA A 98 10.18 -3.98 -12.57
CA ALA A 98 8.92 -3.34 -12.22
C ALA A 98 7.89 -4.32 -11.67
N LEU A 99 6.89 -3.77 -10.97
CA LEU A 99 5.70 -4.48 -10.52
C LEU A 99 4.51 -3.96 -11.33
N LEU A 100 3.71 -4.86 -11.88
CA LEU A 100 2.53 -4.53 -12.69
C LEU A 100 1.27 -4.87 -11.90
N CYS A 101 0.34 -3.92 -11.81
CA CYS A 101 -0.98 -4.19 -11.27
C CYS A 101 -1.72 -5.20 -12.17
N PRO A 102 -2.31 -6.27 -11.61
CA PRO A 102 -2.97 -7.30 -12.41
C PRO A 102 -4.24 -6.79 -13.13
N GLU A 103 -4.96 -5.82 -12.55
CA GLU A 103 -6.19 -5.27 -13.14
C GLU A 103 -5.91 -4.10 -14.09
N THR A 104 -5.16 -3.09 -13.66
CA THR A 104 -4.95 -1.85 -14.44
C THR A 104 -3.75 -1.89 -15.36
N GLY A 105 -2.82 -2.84 -15.16
CA GLY A 105 -1.54 -2.87 -15.86
C GLY A 105 -0.58 -1.73 -15.46
N ARG A 106 -0.93 -0.92 -14.45
CA ARG A 106 -0.08 0.17 -13.96
C ARG A 106 1.28 -0.37 -13.52
N LYS A 107 2.35 0.26 -14.01
CA LYS A 107 3.73 -0.14 -13.78
C LYS A 107 4.40 0.63 -12.64
N PHE A 108 4.75 -0.05 -11.56
CA PHE A 108 5.53 0.49 -10.44
C PHE A 108 7.00 0.13 -10.63
N PRO A 109 7.88 1.09 -10.98
CA PRO A 109 9.29 0.79 -11.23
C PRO A 109 10.01 0.42 -9.94
N VAL A 110 10.96 -0.52 -10.04
CA VAL A 110 11.86 -0.92 -8.96
C VAL A 110 13.27 -0.51 -9.36
N ASN A 111 13.85 0.45 -8.64
CA ASN A 111 15.19 0.95 -8.91
C ASN A 111 16.07 0.75 -7.68
N LYS A 112 17.28 0.18 -7.86
CA LYS A 112 18.21 -0.14 -6.76
C LYS A 112 17.55 -0.95 -5.63
N GLY A 113 16.60 -1.80 -6.03
CA GLY A 113 15.82 -2.64 -5.15
C GLY A 113 14.77 -1.93 -4.29
N ILE A 114 14.44 -0.67 -4.57
CA ILE A 114 13.37 0.08 -3.91
C ILE A 114 12.17 0.19 -4.87
N PRO A 115 11.02 -0.41 -4.56
CA PRO A 115 9.80 -0.25 -5.36
C PRO A 115 9.20 1.14 -5.16
N ASN A 116 8.89 1.83 -6.26
CA ASN A 116 8.17 3.09 -6.22
C ASN A 116 6.65 2.85 -6.41
N MET A 117 5.92 2.85 -5.29
CA MET A 117 4.47 2.67 -5.24
C MET A 117 3.69 3.99 -5.18
N LEU A 118 4.32 5.13 -5.50
CA LEU A 118 3.63 6.42 -5.49
C LEU A 118 2.58 6.48 -6.60
N LEU A 119 1.39 6.94 -6.21
CA LEU A 119 0.25 7.19 -7.09
C LEU A 119 0.14 8.69 -7.37
N LEU A 120 -0.42 9.03 -8.53
CA LEU A 120 -0.82 10.41 -8.81
C LEU A 120 -2.10 10.75 -8.02
N GLU A 121 -2.37 12.03 -7.78
CA GLU A 121 -3.54 12.46 -6.98
C GLU A 121 -4.88 11.96 -7.54
N ASP A 122 -4.96 11.78 -8.87
CA ASP A 122 -6.15 11.26 -9.55
C ASP A 122 -6.27 9.72 -9.41
N GLU A 123 -5.15 9.03 -9.22
CA GLU A 123 -5.07 7.57 -9.03
C GLU A 123 -5.25 7.18 -7.55
N GLU A 124 -5.06 8.11 -6.61
CA GLU A 124 -5.25 7.86 -5.18
C GLU A 124 -6.73 7.59 -4.85
N ASP A 125 -6.96 6.48 -4.16
CA ASP A 125 -8.24 6.12 -3.55
C ASP A 125 -8.46 6.93 -2.25
N THR A 126 -8.52 8.25 -2.37
CA THR A 126 -8.99 9.10 -1.26
C THR A 126 -10.46 9.42 -1.46
N PRO A 127 -11.30 9.28 -0.41
CA PRO A 127 -12.72 9.62 -0.49
C PRO A 127 -12.90 11.05 -1.03
N SER A 128 -13.87 11.25 -1.91
CA SER A 128 -14.15 12.56 -2.54
C SER A 128 -14.25 13.69 -1.52
N VAL A 129 -14.82 13.39 -0.35
CA VAL A 129 -14.92 14.29 0.81
C VAL A 129 -13.54 14.76 1.32
N VAL A 130 -12.56 13.86 1.43
CA VAL A 130 -11.18 14.19 1.85
C VAL A 130 -10.49 15.02 0.77
N LYS A 131 -10.70 14.69 -0.53
CA LYS A 131 -10.22 15.53 -1.65
C LYS A 131 -10.88 16.92 -1.63
N GLY A 132 -12.15 17.02 -1.26
CA GLY A 132 -12.91 18.27 -1.12
C GLY A 132 -12.37 19.15 0.03
N ILE A 133 -12.14 18.54 1.19
CA ILE A 133 -11.54 19.22 2.34
C ILE A 133 -10.10 19.67 2.03
N LYS A 134 -9.27 18.82 1.38
CA LYS A 134 -7.92 19.18 0.93
C LYS A 134 -7.94 20.39 -0.01
N ARG A 135 -8.84 20.40 -1.01
CA ARG A 135 -9.00 21.52 -1.96
C ARG A 135 -9.46 22.81 -1.29
N LEU A 136 -10.34 22.74 -0.28
CA LEU A 136 -10.79 23.90 0.48
C LEU A 136 -9.69 24.47 1.37
N LEU A 137 -8.95 23.62 2.08
CA LEU A 137 -7.85 24.05 2.95
C LEU A 137 -6.70 24.71 2.16
N CYS A 138 -6.36 24.19 0.98
CA CYS A 138 -5.37 24.84 0.09
C CYS A 138 -5.83 26.22 -0.42
N LYS A 139 -7.14 26.41 -0.65
CA LYS A 139 -7.68 27.70 -1.11
C LYS A 139 -7.73 28.76 0.00
N GLU A 140 -7.93 28.36 1.24
CA GLU A 140 -8.06 29.31 2.37
C GLU A 140 -6.72 29.73 2.99
N THR A 141 -5.68 28.89 2.92
CA THR A 141 -4.43 29.14 3.66
C THR A 141 -3.31 29.81 2.86
N GLY A 142 -3.31 29.73 1.53
CA GLY A 142 -2.33 30.40 0.67
C GLY A 142 -0.84 30.08 0.97
N ASN A 143 -0.54 29.07 1.79
CA ASN A 143 0.79 28.83 2.32
C ASN A 143 1.11 27.32 2.34
N GLN A 144 2.10 26.91 1.54
CA GLN A 144 2.42 25.51 1.25
C GLN A 144 2.96 24.73 2.47
N ASN A 145 3.47 25.42 3.51
CA ASN A 145 4.11 24.77 4.65
C ASN A 145 3.15 24.13 5.68
N THR A 146 1.88 24.54 5.72
CA THR A 146 0.85 23.92 6.56
C THR A 146 0.33 22.59 5.99
N GLU A 147 0.53 22.39 4.69
CA GLU A 147 0.05 21.24 3.92
C GLU A 147 0.78 19.94 4.33
N ASP A 148 2.09 20.00 4.52
CA ASP A 148 2.91 18.84 4.89
C ASP A 148 2.71 18.39 6.34
N HIS A 149 2.34 19.33 7.23
CA HIS A 149 2.03 19.01 8.63
C HIS A 149 0.69 18.28 8.77
N LEU A 150 -0.31 18.65 7.94
CA LEU A 150 -1.61 17.97 7.87
C LEU A 150 -1.52 16.62 7.13
N LYS A 151 -0.74 16.54 6.04
CA LYS A 151 -0.46 15.29 5.31
C LYS A 151 0.19 14.23 6.21
N ASN A 152 1.13 14.62 7.07
CA ASN A 152 1.78 13.71 8.03
C ASN A 152 0.83 13.22 9.13
N GLN A 153 -0.22 13.97 9.47
CA GLN A 153 -1.20 13.55 10.49
C GLN A 153 -2.35 12.73 9.93
N LEU A 154 -2.82 13.01 8.70
CA LEU A 154 -3.84 12.21 8.01
C LEU A 154 -3.35 10.82 7.59
N ARG A 155 -2.04 10.63 7.42
CA ARG A 155 -1.42 9.30 7.18
C ARG A 155 -1.46 8.36 8.39
N GLN A 156 -1.65 8.87 9.61
CA GLN A 156 -1.61 8.04 10.83
C GLN A 156 -2.96 7.42 11.21
N SER A 157 -4.02 7.79 10.51
CA SER A 157 -5.40 7.38 10.78
C SER A 157 -5.87 6.48 9.65
N THR A 158 -5.54 5.20 9.72
CA THR A 158 -5.99 4.17 8.77
C THR A 158 -7.47 3.79 8.93
N GLN A 159 -8.26 4.64 9.61
CA GLN A 159 -9.70 4.48 9.75
C GLN A 159 -10.26 5.86 10.08
N PHE A 160 -10.65 6.63 9.06
CA PHE A 160 -11.27 7.93 9.27
C PHE A 160 -12.78 7.77 9.11
N ASP A 161 -13.45 7.42 10.22
CA ASP A 161 -14.90 7.57 10.30
C ASP A 161 -15.26 9.06 10.46
N PHE A 162 -16.42 9.47 9.95
CA PHE A 162 -16.93 10.85 10.00
C PHE A 162 -16.90 11.46 11.42
N VAL A 163 -16.96 10.60 12.44
CA VAL A 163 -16.95 10.94 13.87
C VAL A 163 -15.56 11.41 14.34
N ASP A 164 -14.49 10.84 13.78
CA ASP A 164 -13.11 11.15 14.19
C ASP A 164 -12.65 12.51 13.65
N LEU A 165 -13.13 12.91 12.47
CA LEU A 165 -12.88 14.24 11.91
C LEU A 165 -13.51 15.35 12.77
N GLN A 166 -14.73 15.11 13.25
CA GLN A 166 -15.45 16.03 14.12
C GLN A 166 -14.76 16.19 15.49
N SER A 167 -14.29 15.09 16.08
CA SER A 167 -13.56 15.09 17.36
C SER A 167 -12.18 15.77 17.24
N PHE A 168 -11.48 15.54 16.12
CA PHE A 168 -10.15 16.10 15.86
C PHE A 168 -10.17 17.62 15.66
N LEU A 169 -11.11 18.13 14.85
CA LEU A 169 -11.25 19.57 14.59
C LEU A 169 -11.69 20.34 15.83
N HIS A 170 -12.59 19.76 16.63
CA HIS A 170 -13.06 20.37 17.88
C HIS A 170 -11.97 20.43 18.96
N LYS A 171 -11.11 19.41 19.07
CA LYS A 171 -10.01 19.38 20.06
C LYS A 171 -8.91 20.41 19.80
N ARG A 172 -8.67 20.79 18.54
CA ARG A 172 -7.49 21.61 18.18
C ARG A 172 -7.77 23.10 18.04
N HIS A 173 -8.98 23.47 17.64
CA HIS A 173 -9.37 24.88 17.48
C HIS A 173 -10.76 25.15 18.05
N PRO A 174 -10.94 25.09 19.39
CA PRO A 174 -12.23 25.32 20.04
C PRO A 174 -12.79 26.73 19.81
N GLN A 175 -11.93 27.68 19.42
CA GLN A 175 -12.28 29.10 19.22
C GLN A 175 -12.53 29.49 17.75
N ILE A 176 -12.24 28.62 16.77
CA ILE A 176 -12.36 28.95 15.33
C ILE A 176 -13.54 28.22 14.69
N PHE A 177 -13.92 27.05 15.19
CA PHE A 177 -14.97 26.21 14.62
C PHE A 177 -16.19 26.18 15.54
N ASP A 178 -17.01 27.22 15.46
CA ASP A 178 -18.38 27.14 15.97
C ASP A 178 -19.13 26.03 15.18
N PHE A 179 -19.98 25.26 15.86
CA PHE A 179 -20.69 24.09 15.28
C PHE A 179 -21.45 24.47 14.00
N SER A 180 -21.90 25.73 13.94
CA SER A 180 -22.53 26.37 12.78
C SER A 180 -21.62 26.48 11.56
N TYR A 181 -20.32 26.79 11.75
CA TYR A 181 -19.34 26.91 10.66
C TYR A 181 -18.94 25.54 10.11
N TYR A 182 -18.85 24.53 10.98
CA TYR A 182 -18.63 23.13 10.57
C TYR A 182 -19.80 22.58 9.75
N LEU A 183 -21.04 22.81 10.21
CA LEU A 183 -22.26 22.48 9.45
C LEU A 183 -22.35 23.26 8.13
N LEU A 184 -21.88 24.51 8.09
CA LEU A 184 -21.80 25.31 6.86
C LEU A 184 -20.74 24.79 5.90
N LEU A 185 -19.55 24.41 6.38
CA LEU A 185 -18.49 23.80 5.56
C LEU A 185 -18.93 22.45 5.02
N LEU A 186 -19.49 21.58 5.87
CA LEU A 186 -20.08 20.32 5.44
C LEU A 186 -21.23 20.53 4.45
N ARG A 187 -22.14 21.49 4.70
CA ARG A 187 -23.19 21.84 3.73
C ARG A 187 -22.61 22.40 2.44
N ARG A 188 -21.50 23.12 2.46
CA ARG A 188 -20.87 23.72 1.26
C ARG A 188 -20.13 22.67 0.44
N VAL A 189 -19.46 21.72 1.10
CA VAL A 189 -18.84 20.53 0.49
C VAL A 189 -19.91 19.62 -0.12
N MET A 190 -20.92 19.23 0.67
CA MET A 190 -22.02 18.38 0.21
C MET A 190 -22.83 19.04 -0.91
N ARG A 191 -23.04 20.37 -0.86
CA ARG A 191 -23.74 21.12 -1.91
C ARG A 191 -22.90 21.29 -3.18
N SER A 192 -21.57 21.26 -3.08
CA SER A 192 -20.68 21.28 -4.26
C SER A 192 -20.56 19.92 -4.96
N GLU A 193 -20.64 18.82 -4.20
CA GLU A 193 -20.64 17.46 -4.77
C GLU A 193 -22.01 17.10 -5.39
N LEU A 194 -23.13 17.54 -4.78
CA LEU A 194 -24.47 17.38 -5.37
C LEU A 194 -24.65 18.12 -6.70
N THR A 195 -23.83 19.14 -6.99
CA THR A 195 -23.87 19.83 -8.29
C THR A 195 -22.95 19.22 -9.34
N SER A 196 -22.01 18.34 -8.97
CA SER A 196 -21.16 17.62 -9.94
C SER A 196 -21.71 16.25 -10.37
N ASP A 197 -22.66 15.68 -9.63
CA ASP A 197 -23.27 14.38 -9.94
C ASP A 197 -24.67 14.48 -10.61
N ILE A 198 -25.07 15.67 -11.06
CA ILE A 198 -26.28 15.88 -11.88
C ILE A 198 -25.88 16.57 -13.20
N SER A 199 -25.24 15.83 -14.09
CA SER A 199 -25.37 16.07 -15.53
C SER A 199 -26.45 15.12 -16.04
N PHE A 200 -27.68 15.64 -16.14
CA PHE A 200 -28.70 15.09 -17.03
C PHE A 200 -28.25 15.36 -18.46
N GLU A 201 -27.91 14.31 -19.19
CA GLU A 201 -28.33 14.05 -20.57
C GLU A 201 -28.21 12.56 -20.88
#